data_AF-A0A3B0U970-F1
#
_entry.id   AF-A0A3B0U970-F1
#
_cell.length_a   1.000
_cell.length_b   1.000
_cell.length_c   1.000
_cell.angle_alpha   90.00
_cell.angle_beta   90.00
_cell.angle_gamma   90.00
#
_symmetry.space_group_name_H-M   'P 1'
#
loop_
_entity.id
_entity.type
_entity.pdbx_description
1 polymer ?
#
loop_
_entity_poly.entity_id
_entity_poly.type
_entity_poly.pdbx_seq_one_letter_code
_entity_poly.pdbx_strand_id
1 'polypeptide(L)'
;MVFLMNGLINKIISSNQEFASSVTVDSFKDYQESQSPFITLVTCCDSRVQVEVVNEIAFNKVFVVRNIGNQVLSNEGSVDYGVIHLKTPLLLILGHTDCGAVKAFMKGYTNEPEPIIRELSRMAPAISQGGGDLLPNIIQNINYQVQVAVNKYGNIIKSGRLTVAGALYDFRNELKKGYGKLSLISINGEGQPF
;
A
#
# COMPACT_ATOMS: atom_id res chain seq x y z
N MET A 1 31.38 -8.15 -11.16
CA MET A 1 29.93 -7.85 -11.08
C MET A 1 29.07 -9.11 -11.27
N VAL A 2 29.35 -9.98 -12.26
CA VAL A 2 28.60 -11.25 -12.49
C VAL A 2 28.67 -12.23 -11.31
N PHE A 3 29.84 -12.42 -10.67
CA PHE A 3 29.99 -13.30 -9.49
C PHE A 3 29.17 -12.84 -8.26
N LEU A 4 29.04 -11.53 -8.04
CA LEU A 4 28.21 -10.96 -6.96
C LEU A 4 26.71 -11.15 -7.25
N MET A 5 26.31 -11.04 -8.52
CA MET A 5 24.92 -11.27 -8.96
C MET A 5 24.49 -12.73 -8.74
N ASN A 6 25.38 -13.69 -9.02
CA ASN A 6 25.13 -15.11 -8.77
C ASN A 6 24.92 -15.40 -7.28
N GLY A 7 25.61 -14.68 -6.38
CA GLY A 7 25.41 -14.79 -4.93
C GLY A 7 24.02 -14.34 -4.47
N LEU A 8 23.50 -13.22 -5.00
CA LEU A 8 22.16 -12.72 -4.68
C LEU A 8 21.06 -13.65 -5.17
N ILE A 9 21.19 -14.15 -6.40
CA ILE A 9 20.23 -15.11 -6.98
C ILE A 9 20.22 -16.40 -6.16
N ASN A 10 21.39 -16.94 -5.81
CA ASN A 10 21.47 -18.13 -4.97
C ASN A 10 20.84 -17.92 -3.60
N LYS A 11 21.02 -16.73 -3.00
CA LYS A 11 20.37 -16.38 -1.74
C LYS A 11 18.84 -16.42 -1.85
N ILE A 12 18.27 -15.92 -2.96
CA ILE A 12 16.82 -15.99 -3.19
C ILE A 12 16.34 -17.45 -3.23
N ILE A 13 17.07 -18.33 -3.95
CA ILE A 13 16.73 -19.75 -4.04
C ILE A 13 16.83 -20.42 -2.67
N SER A 14 17.91 -20.19 -1.92
CA SER A 14 18.09 -20.77 -0.58
C SER A 14 17.01 -20.28 0.40
N SER A 15 16.70 -18.98 0.42
CA SER A 15 15.61 -18.46 1.27
C SER A 15 14.25 -19.02 0.88
N ASN A 16 14.00 -19.28 -0.41
CA ASN A 16 12.77 -19.95 -0.83
C ASN A 16 12.72 -21.41 -0.39
N GLN A 17 13.84 -22.14 -0.42
CA GLN A 17 13.92 -23.52 0.08
C GLN A 17 13.64 -23.59 1.58
N GLU A 18 14.15 -22.63 2.35
CA GLU A 18 13.86 -22.50 3.79
C GLU A 18 12.37 -22.23 4.02
N PHE A 19 11.77 -21.30 3.28
CA PHE A 19 10.34 -21.03 3.33
C PHE A 19 9.50 -22.26 2.94
N ALA A 20 9.83 -22.93 1.84
CA ALA A 20 9.10 -24.12 1.39
C ALA A 20 9.18 -25.27 2.41
N SER A 21 10.25 -25.34 3.20
CA SER A 21 10.41 -26.30 4.28
C SER A 21 9.67 -25.91 5.57
N SER A 22 9.26 -24.65 5.72
CA SER A 22 8.53 -24.16 6.90
C SER A 22 7.01 -24.25 6.78
N VAL A 23 6.49 -24.60 5.60
CA VAL A 23 5.06 -24.74 5.30
C VAL A 23 4.74 -26.15 4.80
N THR A 24 3.46 -26.56 4.91
CA THR A 24 2.99 -27.87 4.43
C THR A 24 2.24 -27.74 3.11
N VAL A 25 2.05 -28.84 2.37
CA VAL A 25 1.16 -28.85 1.19
C VAL A 25 -0.25 -28.37 1.55
N ASP A 26 -0.72 -28.69 2.76
CA ASP A 26 -2.01 -28.22 3.29
C ASP A 26 -2.07 -26.70 3.41
N SER A 27 -0.93 -26.02 3.58
CA SER A 27 -0.85 -24.56 3.63
C SER A 27 -1.18 -23.88 2.30
N PHE A 28 -1.27 -24.63 1.20
CA PHE A 28 -1.60 -24.13 -0.14
C PHE A 28 -2.99 -24.55 -0.63
N LYS A 29 -3.58 -25.62 -0.06
CA LYS A 29 -4.82 -26.27 -0.56
C LYS A 29 -5.96 -25.29 -0.84
N ASP A 30 -6.10 -24.27 0.00
CA ASP A 30 -7.22 -23.33 -0.06
C ASP A 30 -7.13 -22.31 -1.21
N TYR A 31 -6.04 -22.30 -1.99
CA TYR A 31 -5.83 -21.27 -3.02
C TYR A 31 -5.04 -21.71 -4.26
N GLN A 32 -4.98 -23.02 -4.53
CA GLN A 32 -4.32 -23.53 -5.74
C GLN A 32 -5.08 -23.16 -7.03
N GLU A 33 -6.42 -23.22 -6.97
CA GLU A 33 -7.28 -23.03 -8.15
C GLU A 33 -7.94 -21.65 -8.20
N SER A 34 -8.02 -20.95 -7.08
CA SER A 34 -8.66 -19.63 -7.00
C SER A 34 -8.14 -18.79 -5.84
N GLN A 35 -8.35 -17.47 -5.95
CA GLN A 35 -8.03 -16.53 -4.87
C GLN A 35 -9.29 -15.93 -4.25
N SER A 36 -9.27 -15.68 -2.94
CA SER A 36 -10.38 -15.13 -2.13
C SER A 36 -9.93 -14.07 -1.13
N PRO A 37 -9.20 -13.02 -1.57
CA PRO A 37 -8.74 -11.98 -0.67
C PRO A 37 -9.92 -11.22 -0.06
N PHE A 38 -9.78 -10.78 1.20
CA PHE A 38 -10.75 -9.88 1.81
C PHE A 38 -10.27 -8.42 1.84
N ILE A 39 -9.01 -8.17 1.47
CA ILE A 39 -8.42 -6.82 1.36
C ILE A 39 -7.85 -6.63 -0.03
N THR A 40 -8.18 -5.51 -0.68
CA THR A 40 -7.33 -4.89 -1.69
C THR A 40 -6.48 -3.83 -1.01
N LEU A 41 -5.16 -4.06 -0.93
CA LEU A 41 -4.21 -3.18 -0.25
C LEU A 41 -3.48 -2.33 -1.29
N VAL A 42 -3.68 -1.02 -1.26
CA VAL A 42 -2.87 -0.06 -2.01
C VAL A 42 -1.84 0.53 -1.06
N THR A 43 -0.56 0.24 -1.28
CA THR A 43 0.53 0.68 -0.39
C THR A 43 1.74 1.17 -1.17
N CYS A 44 2.70 1.77 -0.46
CA CYS A 44 3.93 2.26 -1.06
C CYS A 44 4.84 1.09 -1.48
N CYS A 45 5.59 1.26 -2.57
CA CYS A 45 6.64 0.33 -2.98
C CYS A 45 7.89 0.36 -2.06
N ASP A 46 7.88 1.17 -0.99
CA ASP A 46 8.94 1.25 0.02
C ASP A 46 9.22 -0.11 0.66
N SER A 47 10.46 -0.60 0.55
CA SER A 47 10.85 -1.94 1.01
C SER A 47 10.70 -2.18 2.52
N ARG A 48 10.51 -1.11 3.31
CA ARG A 48 10.27 -1.18 4.76
C ARG A 48 8.80 -1.45 5.12
N VAL A 49 7.90 -1.40 4.14
CA VAL A 49 6.46 -1.66 4.33
C VAL A 49 6.15 -3.09 3.86
N GLN A 50 6.00 -3.99 4.82
CA GLN A 50 5.64 -5.39 4.57
C GLN A 50 4.12 -5.57 4.53
N VAL A 51 3.65 -6.61 3.84
CA VAL A 51 2.21 -6.91 3.74
C VAL A 51 1.69 -7.48 5.06
N GLU A 52 2.57 -8.15 5.78
CA GLU A 52 2.34 -8.80 7.07
C GLU A 52 1.91 -7.81 8.16
N VAL A 53 2.21 -6.52 7.97
CA VAL A 53 1.77 -5.43 8.84
C VAL A 53 0.25 -5.39 8.98
N VAL A 54 -0.50 -5.78 7.94
CA VAL A 54 -1.97 -5.81 7.97
C VAL A 54 -2.56 -7.19 8.26
N ASN A 55 -1.76 -8.26 8.16
CA ASN A 55 -2.18 -9.63 8.42
C ASN A 55 -0.97 -10.57 8.59
N GLU A 56 -0.81 -11.17 9.77
CA GLU A 56 0.28 -12.08 10.10
C GLU A 56 0.37 -13.31 9.18
N ILE A 57 -0.76 -13.77 8.62
CA ILE A 57 -0.83 -14.86 7.65
C ILE A 57 -1.65 -14.40 6.44
N ALA A 58 -0.99 -13.66 5.55
CA ALA A 58 -1.64 -13.04 4.40
C ALA A 58 -1.97 -14.00 3.24
N PHE A 59 -1.73 -15.32 3.37
CA PHE A 59 -1.99 -16.30 2.30
C PHE A 59 -3.44 -16.22 1.83
N ASN A 60 -3.61 -15.90 0.54
CA ASN A 60 -4.91 -15.73 -0.09
C ASN A 60 -5.84 -14.69 0.58
N LYS A 61 -5.32 -13.80 1.43
CA LYS A 61 -6.13 -12.84 2.21
C LYS A 61 -5.99 -11.40 1.72
N VAL A 62 -4.85 -11.04 1.15
CA VAL A 62 -4.54 -9.67 0.74
C VAL A 62 -4.15 -9.64 -0.73
N PHE A 63 -4.91 -8.91 -1.54
CA PHE A 63 -4.57 -8.55 -2.90
C PHE A 63 -3.80 -7.23 -2.89
N VAL A 64 -2.49 -7.28 -3.14
CA VAL A 64 -1.59 -6.14 -2.90
C VAL A 64 -1.24 -5.42 -4.20
N VAL A 65 -1.37 -4.09 -4.18
CA VAL A 65 -0.92 -3.18 -5.23
C VAL A 65 0.09 -2.21 -4.60
N ARG A 66 1.31 -2.17 -5.13
CA ARG A 66 2.39 -1.31 -4.63
C ARG A 66 2.85 -0.33 -5.69
N ASN A 67 2.94 0.95 -5.34
CA ASN A 67 3.45 2.00 -6.22
C ASN A 67 4.07 3.17 -5.45
N ILE A 68 4.54 4.18 -6.17
CA ILE A 68 5.20 5.35 -5.58
C ILE A 68 4.16 6.18 -4.81
N GLY A 69 4.17 6.04 -3.48
CA GLY A 69 3.32 6.81 -2.56
C GLY A 69 1.86 6.40 -2.50
N ASN A 70 1.56 5.10 -2.64
CA ASN A 70 0.26 4.48 -2.34
C ASN A 70 -0.95 5.11 -3.06
N GLN A 71 -0.82 5.31 -4.36
CA GLN A 71 -1.77 6.06 -5.17
C GLN A 71 -2.75 5.14 -5.92
N VAL A 72 -4.05 5.43 -5.81
CA VAL A 72 -5.13 4.60 -6.38
C VAL A 72 -5.08 4.57 -7.91
N LEU A 73 -4.82 5.71 -8.54
CA LEU A 73 -4.89 5.85 -10.00
C LEU A 73 -3.61 5.44 -10.75
N SER A 74 -2.49 5.20 -10.05
CA SER A 74 -1.24 4.79 -10.70
C SER A 74 -1.30 3.35 -11.23
N ASN A 75 -2.11 2.48 -10.61
CA ASN A 75 -2.37 1.11 -11.06
C ASN A 75 -3.86 0.81 -11.04
N GLU A 76 -4.67 1.72 -11.58
CA GLU A 76 -6.13 1.70 -11.49
C GLU A 76 -6.73 0.34 -11.88
N GLY A 77 -6.27 -0.27 -12.98
CA GLY A 77 -6.75 -1.58 -13.41
C GLY A 77 -6.54 -2.70 -12.39
N SER A 78 -5.41 -2.70 -11.66
CA SER A 78 -5.17 -3.68 -10.58
C SER A 78 -6.06 -3.40 -9.37
N VAL A 79 -6.29 -2.13 -9.04
CA VAL A 79 -7.22 -1.77 -7.94
C VAL A 79 -8.65 -2.18 -8.31
N ASP A 80 -9.10 -1.89 -9.53
CA ASP A 80 -10.40 -2.29 -10.05
C ASP A 80 -10.55 -3.82 -10.06
N TYR A 81 -9.50 -4.57 -10.39
CA TYR A 81 -9.53 -6.03 -10.31
C TYR A 81 -9.81 -6.52 -8.88
N GLY A 82 -9.12 -5.96 -7.88
CA GLY A 82 -9.36 -6.30 -6.48
C GLY A 82 -10.79 -5.95 -6.03
N VAL A 83 -11.23 -4.72 -6.30
CA VAL A 83 -12.52 -4.21 -5.81
C VAL A 83 -13.72 -4.77 -6.58
N ILE A 84 -13.64 -4.84 -7.91
CA ILE A 84 -14.78 -5.14 -8.79
C ILE A 84 -14.80 -6.63 -9.16
N HIS A 85 -13.65 -7.19 -9.56
CA HIS A 85 -13.58 -8.58 -10.00
C HIS A 85 -13.49 -9.56 -8.82
N LEU A 86 -12.56 -9.35 -7.90
CA LEU A 86 -12.38 -10.18 -6.70
C LEU A 86 -13.37 -9.81 -5.58
N LYS A 87 -14.04 -8.65 -5.67
CA LYS A 87 -15.08 -8.19 -4.74
C LYS A 87 -14.60 -8.16 -3.29
N THR A 88 -13.38 -7.68 -3.07
CA THR A 88 -12.86 -7.53 -1.71
C THR A 88 -13.75 -6.58 -0.90
N PRO A 89 -14.14 -6.94 0.33
CA PRO A 89 -14.96 -6.08 1.20
C PRO A 89 -14.19 -4.86 1.74
N LEU A 90 -12.86 -4.88 1.72
CA LEU A 90 -12.02 -3.77 2.17
C LEU A 90 -11.05 -3.32 1.08
N LEU A 91 -11.09 -2.03 0.71
CA LEU A 91 -10.00 -1.34 0.04
C LEU A 91 -9.22 -0.54 1.09
N LEU A 92 -8.01 -0.98 1.40
CA LEU A 92 -7.14 -0.31 2.37
C LEU A 92 -6.04 0.47 1.64
N ILE A 93 -5.99 1.78 1.86
CA ILE A 93 -4.91 2.66 1.42
C ILE A 93 -3.96 2.85 2.59
N LEU A 94 -2.76 2.29 2.46
CA LEU A 94 -1.76 2.30 3.51
C LEU A 94 -0.61 3.22 3.14
N GLY A 95 -0.55 4.38 3.80
CA GLY A 95 0.65 5.21 3.83
C GLY A 95 1.59 4.79 4.95
N HIS A 96 2.75 5.42 5.02
CA HIS A 96 3.74 5.12 6.06
C HIS A 96 4.56 6.34 6.42
N THR A 97 5.08 6.37 7.65
CA THR A 97 6.03 7.39 8.07
C THR A 97 7.27 7.39 7.19
N ASP A 98 7.93 8.54 7.05
CA ASP A 98 9.18 8.66 6.29
C ASP A 98 9.07 8.39 4.78
N CYS A 99 7.88 8.58 4.19
CA CYS A 99 7.62 8.28 2.78
C CYS A 99 8.54 9.05 1.82
N GLY A 100 9.38 8.32 1.08
CA GLY A 100 10.31 8.90 0.09
C GLY A 100 9.61 9.62 -1.05
N ALA A 101 8.45 9.10 -1.49
CA ALA A 101 7.66 9.70 -2.56
C ALA A 101 7.11 11.08 -2.16
N VAL A 102 6.53 11.19 -0.96
CA VAL A 102 6.04 12.47 -0.43
C VAL A 102 7.20 13.46 -0.25
N LYS A 103 8.36 13.01 0.27
CA LYS A 103 9.57 13.85 0.35
C LYS A 103 10.03 14.35 -1.01
N ALA A 104 10.08 13.48 -2.02
CA ALA A 104 10.47 13.84 -3.38
C ALA A 104 9.49 14.86 -3.97
N PHE A 105 8.19 14.66 -3.76
CA PHE A 105 7.18 15.61 -4.15
C PHE A 105 7.42 17.00 -3.52
N MET A 106 7.57 17.06 -2.19
CA MET A 106 7.73 18.30 -1.43
C MET A 106 9.00 19.08 -1.79
N LYS A 107 10.10 18.37 -2.10
CA LYS A 107 11.41 18.96 -2.42
C LYS A 107 11.57 19.34 -3.89
N GLY A 108 10.68 18.88 -4.75
CA GLY A 108 10.80 18.99 -6.20
C GLY A 108 11.36 17.70 -6.81
N TYR A 109 10.69 17.24 -7.86
CA TYR A 109 10.92 15.94 -8.51
C TYR A 109 11.11 16.06 -10.03
N THR A 110 11.29 17.26 -10.55
CA THR A 110 11.39 17.54 -11.98
C THR A 110 12.67 16.99 -12.63
N ASN A 111 13.65 16.56 -11.83
CA ASN A 111 14.89 15.95 -12.31
C ASN A 111 14.79 14.42 -12.41
N GLU A 112 13.67 13.83 -12.00
CA GLU A 112 13.43 12.39 -12.12
C GLU A 112 13.09 11.99 -13.56
N PRO A 113 13.26 10.71 -13.95
CA PRO A 113 12.70 10.19 -15.19
C PRO A 113 11.19 10.44 -15.32
N GLU A 114 10.72 10.69 -16.55
CA GLU A 114 9.31 11.02 -16.83
C GLU A 114 8.28 10.07 -16.19
N PRO A 115 8.47 8.73 -16.16
CA PRO A 115 7.51 7.85 -15.51
C PRO A 115 7.35 8.12 -14.01
N ILE A 116 8.46 8.46 -13.34
CA ILE A 116 8.47 8.83 -11.91
C ILE A 116 7.81 10.20 -11.72
N ILE A 117 8.13 11.17 -12.59
CA ILE A 117 7.46 12.49 -12.58
C ILE A 117 5.94 12.32 -12.71
N ARG A 118 5.49 11.51 -13.66
CA ARG A 118 4.07 11.25 -13.90
C ARG A 118 3.40 10.62 -12.69
N GLU A 119 4.04 9.68 -12.01
CA GLU A 119 3.48 9.12 -10.76
C GLU A 119 3.47 10.15 -9.63
N LEU A 120 4.57 10.86 -9.37
CA LEU A 120 4.63 11.84 -8.28
C LEU A 120 3.67 13.00 -8.48
N SER A 121 3.51 13.49 -9.72
CA SER A 121 2.63 14.64 -10.03
C SER A 121 1.16 14.43 -9.64
N ARG A 122 0.70 13.18 -9.53
CA ARG A 122 -0.66 12.84 -9.08
C ARG A 122 -0.94 13.19 -7.62
N MET A 123 0.08 13.46 -6.81
CA MET A 123 -0.07 13.94 -5.44
C MET A 123 -0.39 15.44 -5.36
N ALA A 124 -0.23 16.20 -6.44
CA ALA A 124 -0.41 17.65 -6.45
C ALA A 124 -1.78 18.17 -5.98
N PRO A 125 -2.91 17.45 -6.19
CA PRO A 125 -4.19 17.87 -5.62
C PRO A 125 -4.25 17.73 -4.09
N ALA A 126 -3.39 16.89 -3.50
CA ALA A 126 -3.36 16.62 -2.08
C ALA A 126 -2.34 17.49 -1.35
N ILE A 127 -1.12 17.59 -1.88
CA ILE A 127 0.02 18.20 -1.19
C ILE A 127 0.71 19.24 -2.08
N SER A 128 1.30 20.25 -1.45
CA SER A 128 2.04 21.31 -2.14
C SER A 128 3.54 21.11 -2.07
N GLN A 129 4.27 21.62 -3.06
CA GLN A 129 5.72 21.79 -2.96
C GLN A 129 6.06 22.97 -2.04
N GLY A 130 7.32 23.04 -1.57
CA GLY A 130 7.82 24.22 -0.85
C GLY A 130 8.05 24.04 0.65
N GLY A 131 8.13 22.80 1.13
CA GLY A 131 8.46 22.48 2.53
C GLY A 131 7.25 22.28 3.43
N GLY A 132 7.49 22.22 4.74
CA GLY A 132 6.52 21.84 5.76
C GLY A 132 6.80 20.47 6.39
N ASP A 133 5.98 20.10 7.36
CA ASP A 133 6.15 18.84 8.09
C ASP A 133 5.72 17.65 7.24
N LEU A 134 6.55 16.60 7.26
CA LEU A 134 6.35 15.42 6.42
C LEU A 134 5.10 14.61 6.83
N LEU A 135 4.88 14.43 8.13
CA LEU A 135 3.78 13.58 8.63
C LEU A 135 2.39 14.12 8.21
N PRO A 136 2.06 15.41 8.38
CA PRO A 136 0.82 15.98 7.86
C PRO A 136 0.62 15.77 6.36
N ASN A 137 1.68 15.94 5.55
CA ASN A 137 1.60 15.72 4.10
C ASN A 137 1.36 14.24 3.74
N ILE A 138 1.93 13.30 4.50
CA ILE A 138 1.64 11.87 4.34
C ILE A 138 0.15 11.60 4.64
N ILE A 139 -0.37 12.12 5.76
CA ILE A 139 -1.77 11.96 6.17
C ILE A 139 -2.70 12.57 5.12
N GLN A 140 -2.35 13.75 4.60
CA GLN A 140 -3.13 14.43 3.55
C GLN A 140 -3.15 13.62 2.26
N ASN A 141 -2.03 13.03 1.84
CA ASN A 141 -2.01 12.10 0.71
C ASN A 141 -2.91 10.88 0.97
N ILE A 142 -2.84 10.24 2.15
CA ILE A 142 -3.71 9.10 2.50
C ILE A 142 -5.19 9.49 2.35
N ASN A 143 -5.62 10.59 2.95
CA ASN A 143 -7.01 11.06 2.89
C ASN A 143 -7.44 11.40 1.46
N TYR A 144 -6.58 12.03 0.67
CA TYR A 144 -6.87 12.30 -0.73
C TYR A 144 -7.08 11.01 -1.53
N GLN A 145 -6.22 10.00 -1.36
CA GLN A 145 -6.38 8.71 -2.04
C GLN A 145 -7.66 7.99 -1.58
N VAL A 146 -8.04 8.11 -0.31
CA VAL A 146 -9.34 7.61 0.20
C VAL A 146 -10.48 8.32 -0.50
N GLN A 147 -10.43 9.64 -0.64
CA GLN A 147 -11.47 10.40 -1.33
C GLN A 147 -11.59 10.02 -2.81
N VAL A 148 -10.46 9.82 -3.50
CA VAL A 148 -10.43 9.34 -4.89
C VAL A 148 -11.15 7.99 -4.99
N ALA A 149 -10.85 7.04 -4.11
CA ALA A 149 -11.50 5.74 -4.07
C ALA A 149 -12.99 5.83 -3.71
N VAL A 150 -13.38 6.66 -2.73
CA VAL A 150 -14.78 6.88 -2.34
C VAL A 150 -15.59 7.43 -3.51
N ASN A 151 -15.04 8.41 -4.25
CA ASN A 151 -15.68 8.98 -5.42
C ASN A 151 -15.86 7.93 -6.54
N LYS A 152 -14.84 7.11 -6.78
CA LYS A 152 -14.85 6.09 -7.84
C LYS A 152 -15.79 4.92 -7.52
N TYR A 153 -15.79 4.43 -6.27
CA TYR A 153 -16.52 3.21 -5.87
C TYR A 153 -17.81 3.48 -5.08
N GLY A 154 -18.31 4.73 -5.08
CA GLY A 154 -19.44 5.16 -4.25
C GLY A 154 -20.68 4.27 -4.32
N ASN A 155 -21.00 3.69 -5.48
CA ASN A 155 -22.15 2.77 -5.61
C ASN A 155 -21.94 1.45 -4.87
N ILE A 156 -20.71 0.91 -4.84
CA ILE A 156 -20.38 -0.32 -4.14
C ILE A 156 -20.39 -0.06 -2.62
N ILE A 157 -19.84 1.08 -2.20
CA ILE A 157 -19.85 1.54 -0.80
C ILE A 157 -21.29 1.71 -0.29
N LYS A 158 -22.15 2.43 -1.03
CA LYS A 158 -23.56 2.60 -0.69
C LYS A 158 -24.34 1.29 -0.59
N SER A 159 -23.92 0.27 -1.34
CA SER A 159 -24.52 -1.08 -1.26
C SER A 159 -24.03 -1.92 -0.07
N GLY A 160 -23.08 -1.42 0.74
CA GLY A 160 -22.50 -2.14 1.88
C GLY A 160 -21.50 -3.23 1.51
N ARG A 161 -21.12 -3.33 0.23
CA ARG A 161 -20.21 -4.38 -0.26
C ARG A 161 -18.74 -4.00 -0.23
N LEU A 162 -18.42 -2.73 -0.01
CA LEU A 162 -17.06 -2.22 0.06
C LEU A 162 -16.95 -1.18 1.16
N THR A 163 -15.90 -1.29 1.96
CA THR A 163 -15.40 -0.23 2.83
C THR A 163 -14.07 0.27 2.26
N VAL A 164 -13.88 1.58 2.22
CA VAL A 164 -12.59 2.20 1.88
C VAL A 164 -11.98 2.74 3.16
N ALA A 165 -10.75 2.37 3.49
CA ALA A 165 -10.06 2.84 4.68
C ALA A 165 -8.69 3.43 4.35
N GLY A 166 -8.30 4.49 5.04
CA GLY A 166 -6.95 5.05 5.04
C GLY A 166 -6.25 4.72 6.35
N ALA A 167 -5.01 4.24 6.30
CA ALA A 167 -4.20 3.96 7.47
C ALA A 167 -2.76 4.44 7.30
N LEU A 168 -2.10 4.71 8.43
CA LEU A 168 -0.67 5.04 8.52
C LEU A 168 0.08 3.91 9.22
N TYR A 169 1.11 3.38 8.56
CA TYR A 169 2.11 2.53 9.19
C TYR A 169 3.26 3.36 9.78
N ASP A 170 3.38 3.37 11.10
CA ASP A 170 4.35 4.17 11.84
C ASP A 170 5.51 3.31 12.36
N PHE A 171 6.50 3.07 11.50
CA PHE A 171 7.75 2.42 11.88
C PHE A 171 8.79 3.38 12.46
N ARG A 172 8.49 4.68 12.53
CA ARG A 172 9.37 5.69 13.14
C ARG A 172 8.93 6.12 14.54
N ASN A 173 7.77 5.66 14.98
CA ASN A 173 7.11 6.09 16.21
C ASN A 173 6.86 7.61 16.26
N GLU A 174 6.54 8.21 15.11
CA GLU A 174 6.21 9.65 15.01
C GLU A 174 4.92 10.00 15.76
N LEU A 175 3.97 9.05 15.84
CA LEU A 175 2.73 9.18 16.62
C LEU A 175 2.91 8.87 18.11
N LYS A 176 4.11 8.43 18.54
CA LYS A 176 4.41 8.07 19.94
C LYS A 176 3.53 6.94 20.49
N LYS A 177 3.06 6.03 19.63
CA LYS A 177 2.23 4.85 19.99
C LYS A 177 2.98 3.51 19.96
N GLY A 178 4.27 3.54 19.64
CA GLY A 178 5.13 2.37 19.45
C GLY A 178 5.54 2.18 17.99
N TYR A 179 6.68 1.53 17.80
CA TYR A 179 7.21 1.24 16.46
C TYR A 179 6.40 0.15 15.76
N GLY A 180 6.19 0.32 14.46
CA GLY A 180 5.51 -0.65 13.61
C GLY A 180 4.01 -0.70 13.83
N LYS A 181 3.41 0.34 14.42
CA LYS A 181 1.97 0.39 14.68
C LYS A 181 1.20 0.92 13.47
N LEU A 182 0.04 0.32 13.22
CA LEU A 182 -0.95 0.87 12.30
C LEU A 182 -1.87 1.83 13.05
N SER A 183 -2.13 2.98 12.46
CA SER A 183 -3.13 3.94 12.93
C SER A 183 -4.14 4.22 11.82
N LEU A 184 -5.42 4.03 12.12
CA LEU A 184 -6.51 4.27 11.18
C LEU A 184 -6.75 5.77 11.06
N ILE A 185 -6.78 6.29 9.83
CA ILE A 185 -6.87 7.73 9.54
C ILE A 185 -8.29 8.10 9.11
N SER A 186 -8.91 7.30 8.24
CA SER A 186 -10.25 7.55 7.73
C SER A 186 -10.97 6.28 7.29
N ILE A 187 -12.30 6.29 7.36
CA ILE A 187 -13.20 5.27 6.80
C ILE A 187 -14.22 5.96 5.90
N ASN A 188 -14.33 5.54 4.65
CA ASN A 188 -15.26 6.09 3.65
C ASN A 188 -15.21 7.63 3.52
N GLY A 189 -14.03 8.22 3.75
CA GLY A 189 -13.81 9.67 3.74
C GLY A 189 -14.01 10.36 5.09
N GLU A 190 -14.53 9.66 6.10
CA GLU A 190 -14.74 10.18 7.45
C GLU A 190 -13.49 9.97 8.30
N GLY A 191 -12.94 11.06 8.84
CA GLY A 191 -11.76 11.03 9.70
C GLY A 191 -11.97 10.21 10.97
N GLN A 192 -10.93 9.49 11.39
CA GLN A 192 -10.92 8.68 12.61
C GLN A 192 -10.04 9.32 13.68
N PRO A 193 -10.28 9.06 14.98
CA PRO A 193 -9.36 9.47 16.03
C PRO A 193 -8.08 8.62 15.96
N PHE A 194 -6.92 9.26 15.83
CA PHE A 194 -5.62 8.61 15.89
C PHE A 194 -4.56 9.54 16.48
#